data_AF-A0AAN5YXB5-F1
#
_entry.id   AF-A0AAN5YXB5-F1
#
_cell.length_a   1.000
_cell.length_b   1.000
_cell.length_c   1.000
_cell.angle_alpha   90.00
_cell.angle_beta   90.00
_cell.angle_gamma   90.00
#
_symmetry.space_group_name_H-M   'P 1'
#
loop_
_entity.id
_entity.type
_entity.pdbx_description
1 polymer ?
#
loop_
_entity_poly.entity_id
_entity_poly.type
_entity_poly.pdbx_seq_one_letter_code
_entity_poly.pdbx_strand_id
1 'polypeptide(L)'
;MGSPTNNKGAAASVGTDLAAVLPDDTQPWWRVPHLLKLNLLLLIPLISSGAIGYDGSMMNGLQTLPQWRGYFGNPEGAMLGALNSVYPAGKVIALFLVTYVCDRFGRKRAMMVGSFACVAFAIMQAVSQNLETFIASRAILGFFTSFLAQPSPILITELAYPTHRGKLTALYNTSFYLGGIIAAWCTFGTFKLDTTWSWRIPSLLQGALPALQLIGVYFLPESPRWLVANGRREEAHKILATYHAGGDADSPLVKF
;
A
#
# COMPACT_ATOMS: atom_id res chain seq x y z
N MET A 1 -13.63 -39.31 6.43
CA MET A 1 -12.84 -39.53 5.20
C MET A 1 -12.91 -38.25 4.36
N GLY A 2 -11.91 -37.38 4.50
CA GLY A 2 -11.83 -36.10 3.78
C GLY A 2 -11.43 -36.30 2.31
N SER A 3 -12.01 -35.50 1.42
CA SER A 3 -11.79 -35.59 -0.02
C SER A 3 -10.32 -35.29 -0.40
N PRO A 4 -9.61 -36.19 -1.10
CA PRO A 4 -8.19 -36.02 -1.48
C PRO A 4 -7.93 -34.94 -2.55
N THR A 5 -8.94 -34.17 -2.94
CA THR A 5 -8.85 -33.16 -4.00
C THR A 5 -8.33 -31.80 -3.52
N ASN A 6 -8.58 -31.41 -2.26
CA ASN A 6 -8.19 -30.09 -1.74
C ASN A 6 -6.67 -30.00 -1.48
N ASN A 7 -6.08 -31.12 -1.06
CA ASN A 7 -4.67 -31.19 -0.70
C ASN A 7 -3.72 -31.06 -1.92
N LYS A 8 -4.17 -31.44 -3.13
CA LYS A 8 -3.39 -31.24 -4.37
C LYS A 8 -3.26 -29.77 -4.78
N GLY A 9 -4.31 -28.96 -4.58
CA GLY A 9 -4.28 -27.53 -4.88
C GLY A 9 -3.47 -26.72 -3.86
N ALA A 10 -3.52 -27.11 -2.59
CA ALA A 10 -2.66 -26.54 -1.54
C ALA A 10 -1.18 -26.94 -1.74
N ALA A 11 -0.88 -28.21 -2.03
CA ALA A 11 0.48 -28.67 -2.31
C ALA A 11 1.11 -27.97 -3.54
N ALA A 12 0.32 -27.72 -4.58
CA ALA A 12 0.77 -26.98 -5.76
C ALA A 12 1.03 -25.48 -5.49
N SER A 13 0.43 -24.89 -4.45
CA SER A 13 0.54 -23.45 -4.16
C SER A 13 1.50 -23.11 -3.02
N VAL A 14 1.75 -24.04 -2.09
CA VAL A 14 2.54 -23.79 -0.87
C VAL A 14 3.69 -24.80 -0.65
N GLY A 15 3.77 -25.85 -1.46
CA GLY A 15 4.73 -26.95 -1.29
C GLY A 15 4.19 -28.06 -0.36
N THR A 16 4.77 -29.26 -0.46
CA THR A 16 4.28 -30.47 0.23
C THR A 16 4.34 -30.37 1.75
N ASP A 17 5.39 -29.74 2.29
CA ASP A 17 5.63 -29.66 3.73
C ASP A 17 4.65 -28.71 4.42
N LEU A 18 4.34 -27.57 3.79
CA LEU A 18 3.33 -26.64 4.28
C LEU A 18 1.91 -27.16 4.06
N ALA A 19 1.66 -27.88 2.95
CA ALA A 19 0.35 -28.49 2.69
C ALA A 19 -0.01 -29.57 3.72
N ALA A 20 0.98 -30.30 4.26
CA ALA A 20 0.76 -31.30 5.29
C ALA A 20 0.30 -30.73 6.64
N VAL A 21 0.54 -29.44 6.89
CA VAL A 21 0.27 -28.77 8.17
C VAL A 21 -0.95 -27.86 8.08
N LEU A 22 -1.46 -27.60 6.87
CA LEU A 22 -2.68 -26.82 6.67
C LEU A 22 -3.90 -27.62 7.14
N PRO A 23 -4.82 -27.04 7.94
CA PRO A 23 -6.08 -27.68 8.26
C PRO A 23 -6.86 -27.96 6.96
N ASP A 24 -7.46 -29.15 6.90
CA ASP A 24 -8.27 -29.60 5.76
C ASP A 24 -9.62 -28.88 5.80
N ASP A 25 -9.61 -27.59 5.44
CA ASP A 25 -10.80 -26.74 5.48
C ASP A 25 -11.81 -27.20 4.42
N THR A 26 -12.87 -27.87 4.89
CA THR A 26 -14.01 -28.29 4.05
C THR A 26 -14.91 -27.13 3.63
N GLN A 27 -14.73 -25.94 4.21
CA GLN A 27 -15.53 -24.75 3.92
C GLN A 27 -14.75 -23.68 3.16
N PRO A 28 -15.41 -22.90 2.28
CA PRO A 28 -14.76 -21.78 1.61
C PRO A 28 -14.24 -20.73 2.59
N TRP A 29 -13.07 -20.15 2.31
CA TRP A 29 -12.37 -19.20 3.19
C TRP A 29 -13.20 -17.99 3.64
N TRP A 30 -14.18 -17.53 2.84
CA TRP A 30 -15.05 -16.40 3.18
C TRP A 30 -16.08 -16.71 4.27
N ARG A 31 -16.30 -18.00 4.60
CA ARG A 31 -17.14 -18.42 5.74
C ARG A 31 -16.35 -18.59 7.03
N VAL A 32 -15.01 -18.56 6.95
CA VAL A 32 -14.13 -18.70 8.10
C VAL A 32 -13.82 -17.30 8.67
N PRO A 33 -14.30 -16.95 9.87
CA PRO A 33 -14.29 -15.57 10.36
C PRO A 33 -12.87 -15.00 10.56
N HIS A 34 -11.90 -15.81 10.98
CA HIS A 34 -10.52 -15.34 11.14
C HIS A 34 -9.82 -15.08 9.80
N LEU A 35 -10.07 -15.92 8.78
CA LEU A 35 -9.54 -15.72 7.43
C LEU A 35 -10.20 -14.53 6.73
N LEU A 36 -11.51 -14.33 6.93
CA LEU A 36 -12.22 -13.15 6.43
C LEU A 36 -11.66 -11.87 7.06
N LYS A 37 -11.51 -11.84 8.39
CA LYS A 37 -10.92 -10.71 9.11
C LYS A 37 -9.49 -10.42 8.65
N LEU A 38 -8.66 -11.46 8.46
CA LEU A 38 -7.30 -11.32 7.95
C LEU A 38 -7.29 -10.72 6.54
N ASN A 39 -8.07 -11.27 5.62
CA ASN A 39 -8.14 -10.75 4.24
C ASN A 39 -8.66 -9.31 4.18
N LEU A 40 -9.65 -8.94 5.01
CA LEU A 40 -10.12 -7.55 5.11
C LEU A 40 -9.04 -6.60 5.63
N LEU A 41 -8.27 -7.01 6.65
CA LEU A 41 -7.14 -6.22 7.14
C LEU A 41 -6.03 -6.08 6.09
N LEU A 42 -5.80 -7.11 5.29
CA LEU A 42 -4.83 -7.09 4.20
C LEU A 42 -5.26 -6.22 3.01
N LEU A 43 -6.50 -5.74 2.94
CA LEU A 43 -6.90 -4.73 1.96
C LEU A 43 -6.24 -3.37 2.23
N ILE A 44 -5.88 -3.09 3.47
CA ILE A 44 -5.30 -1.81 3.91
C ILE A 44 -3.94 -1.55 3.23
N PRO A 45 -2.95 -2.48 3.28
CA PRO A 45 -1.69 -2.30 2.55
C PRO A 45 -1.86 -2.27 1.01
N LEU A 46 -2.96 -2.79 0.44
CA LEU A 46 -3.23 -2.66 -1.00
C LEU A 46 -3.50 -1.20 -1.41
N ILE A 47 -4.05 -0.40 -0.50
CA ILE A 47 -4.33 1.03 -0.73
C ILE A 47 -3.05 1.79 -1.05
N SER A 48 -1.90 1.38 -0.50
CA SER A 48 -0.60 1.98 -0.81
C SER A 48 -0.26 1.90 -2.29
N SER A 49 -0.50 0.73 -2.90
CA SER A 49 -0.26 0.53 -4.33
C SER A 49 -1.17 1.44 -5.16
N GLY A 50 -2.45 1.53 -4.76
CA GLY A 50 -3.41 2.44 -5.37
C GLY A 50 -3.02 3.91 -5.26
N ALA A 51 -2.49 4.35 -4.11
CA ALA A 51 -2.00 5.71 -3.94
C ALA A 51 -0.83 6.03 -4.91
N ILE A 52 0.12 5.10 -5.07
CA ILE A 52 1.24 5.28 -6.01
C ILE A 52 0.73 5.35 -7.46
N GLY A 53 -0.22 4.49 -7.81
CA GLY A 53 -0.85 4.50 -9.14
C GLY A 53 -1.63 5.78 -9.41
N TYR A 54 -2.32 6.30 -8.39
CA TYR A 54 -3.03 7.57 -8.44
C TYR A 54 -2.05 8.72 -8.74
N ASP A 55 -0.93 8.81 -8.01
CA ASP A 55 0.08 9.88 -8.17
C ASP A 55 0.62 9.98 -9.60
N GLY A 56 0.88 8.83 -10.23
CA GLY A 56 1.43 8.73 -11.58
C GLY A 56 0.42 9.20 -12.64
N SER A 57 -0.79 8.63 -12.60
CA SER A 57 -1.85 8.99 -13.55
C SER A 57 -2.35 10.43 -13.37
N MET A 58 -2.46 10.89 -12.11
CA MET A 58 -2.88 12.25 -11.82
C MET A 58 -1.92 13.24 -12.47
N MET A 59 -0.61 13.06 -12.31
CA MET A 59 0.37 13.97 -12.90
C MET A 59 0.33 14.02 -14.42
N ASN A 60 0.14 12.87 -15.08
CA ASN A 60 -0.08 12.84 -16.52
C ASN A 60 -1.34 13.62 -16.91
N GLY A 61 -2.42 13.51 -16.14
CA GLY A 61 -3.66 14.26 -16.37
C GLY A 61 -3.55 15.76 -16.06
N LEU A 62 -2.81 16.15 -15.02
CA LEU A 62 -2.62 17.56 -14.69
C LEU A 62 -1.84 18.30 -15.79
N GLN A 63 -0.86 17.63 -16.39
CA GLN A 63 -0.08 18.18 -17.49
C GLN A 63 -0.89 18.43 -18.75
N THR A 64 -2.08 17.86 -18.91
CA THR A 64 -2.95 18.14 -20.07
C THR A 64 -3.93 19.29 -19.82
N LEU A 65 -4.13 19.71 -18.56
CA LEU A 65 -5.04 20.80 -18.21
C LEU A 65 -4.46 22.17 -18.61
N PRO A 66 -5.13 22.93 -19.50
CA PRO A 66 -4.71 24.29 -19.85
C PRO A 66 -4.62 25.22 -18.62
N GLN A 67 -5.51 25.03 -17.65
CA GLN A 67 -5.58 25.81 -16.41
C GLN A 67 -4.34 25.57 -15.53
N TRP A 68 -3.85 24.33 -15.45
CA TRP A 68 -2.63 24.01 -14.72
C TRP A 68 -1.40 24.60 -15.42
N ARG A 69 -1.32 24.43 -16.74
CA ARG A 69 -0.23 25.00 -17.54
C ARG A 69 -0.19 26.53 -17.43
N GLY A 70 -1.32 27.20 -17.63
CA GLY A 70 -1.42 28.66 -17.54
C GLY A 70 -1.12 29.20 -16.14
N TYR A 71 -1.53 28.49 -15.09
CA TYR A 71 -1.24 28.91 -13.70
C TYR A 71 0.25 28.85 -13.37
N PHE A 72 0.96 27.82 -13.86
CA PHE A 72 2.39 27.64 -13.59
C PHE A 72 3.31 28.21 -14.68
N GLY A 73 2.78 29.05 -15.58
CA GLY A 73 3.59 29.74 -16.59
C GLY A 73 4.09 28.85 -17.73
N ASN A 74 3.32 27.82 -18.11
CA ASN A 74 3.61 26.87 -19.19
C ASN A 74 5.01 26.22 -19.05
N PRO A 75 5.22 25.34 -18.05
CA PRO A 75 6.49 24.64 -17.90
C PRO A 75 6.74 23.72 -19.10
N GLU A 76 7.85 23.93 -19.83
CA GLU A 76 8.22 23.15 -21.02
C GLU A 76 9.61 22.49 -20.88
N GLY A 77 9.85 21.47 -21.70
CA GLY A 77 11.15 20.81 -21.85
C GLY A 77 11.73 20.28 -20.52
N ALA A 78 12.89 20.82 -20.13
CA ALA A 78 13.64 20.38 -18.96
C ALA A 78 12.87 20.57 -17.63
N MET A 79 12.06 21.62 -17.52
CA MET A 79 11.28 21.88 -16.29
C MET A 79 10.18 20.85 -16.08
N LEU A 80 9.47 20.50 -17.16
CA LEU A 80 8.44 19.45 -17.13
C LEU A 80 9.07 18.07 -16.82
N GLY A 81 10.23 17.79 -17.39
CA GLY A 81 11.02 16.60 -17.09
C GLY A 81 11.45 16.54 -15.63
N ALA A 82 11.97 17.65 -15.08
CA ALA A 82 12.34 17.78 -13.68
C ALA A 82 11.15 17.56 -12.73
N LEU A 83 9.99 18.10 -13.05
CA LEU A 83 8.77 17.96 -12.25
C LEU A 83 8.27 16.51 -12.18
N ASN A 84 8.44 15.74 -13.26
CA ASN A 84 8.11 14.31 -13.26
C ASN A 84 9.20 13.46 -12.59
N SER A 85 10.48 13.82 -12.73
CA SER A 85 11.61 13.04 -12.20
C SER A 85 11.90 13.30 -10.71
N VAL A 86 11.49 14.44 -10.16
CA VAL A 86 11.72 14.76 -8.73
C VAL A 86 11.01 13.77 -7.80
N TYR A 87 9.85 13.26 -8.21
CA TYR A 87 9.07 12.28 -7.46
C TYR A 87 9.82 10.93 -7.31
N PRO A 88 10.22 10.24 -8.41
CA PRO A 88 11.01 9.02 -8.30
C PRO A 88 12.40 9.28 -7.71
N ALA A 89 13.02 10.44 -7.94
CA ALA A 89 14.28 10.79 -7.28
C ALA A 89 14.14 10.81 -5.74
N GLY A 90 13.07 11.42 -5.22
CA GLY A 90 12.75 11.38 -3.79
C GLY A 90 12.57 9.95 -3.27
N LYS A 91 11.93 9.08 -4.07
CA LYS A 91 11.74 7.66 -3.71
C LYS A 91 13.06 6.90 -3.58
N VAL A 92 14.02 7.14 -4.48
CA VAL A 92 15.34 6.49 -4.46
C VAL A 92 16.12 6.87 -3.20
N ILE A 93 16.12 8.15 -2.85
CA ILE A 93 16.80 8.63 -1.64
C ILE A 93 16.15 8.02 -0.38
N ALA A 94 14.82 7.96 -0.36
CA ALA A 94 14.08 7.37 0.75
C ALA A 94 14.33 5.87 0.93
N LEU A 95 14.67 5.12 -0.14
CA LEU A 95 14.77 3.66 -0.13
C LEU A 95 15.75 3.14 0.96
N PHE A 96 16.89 3.80 1.12
CA PHE A 96 17.87 3.42 2.13
C PHE A 96 17.36 3.66 3.55
N LEU A 97 16.70 4.80 3.77
CA LEU A 97 16.16 5.16 5.07
C LEU A 97 14.95 4.31 5.45
N VAL A 98 14.03 4.06 4.52
CA VAL A 98 12.84 3.23 4.79
C VAL A 98 13.24 1.81 5.16
N THR A 99 14.27 1.24 4.52
CA THR A 99 14.74 -0.11 4.85
C THR A 99 15.23 -0.17 6.30
N TYR A 100 16.08 0.78 6.70
CA TYR A 100 16.58 0.87 8.08
C TYR A 100 15.45 1.12 9.10
N VAL A 101 14.52 2.01 8.78
CA VAL A 101 13.38 2.32 9.67
C VAL A 101 12.44 1.12 9.81
N CYS A 102 12.12 0.43 8.71
CA CYS A 102 11.26 -0.76 8.72
C CYS A 102 11.86 -1.88 9.57
N ASP A 103 13.18 -2.10 9.48
CA ASP A 103 13.85 -3.14 10.25
C ASP A 103 14.00 -2.78 11.73
N ARG A 104 14.22 -1.51 12.07
CA ARG A 104 14.38 -1.08 13.47
C ARG A 104 13.06 -0.84 14.20
N PHE A 105 12.09 -0.19 13.54
CA PHE A 105 10.86 0.28 14.19
C PHE A 105 9.60 -0.53 13.82
N GLY A 106 9.71 -1.44 12.85
CA GLY A 106 8.59 -2.24 12.37
C GLY A 106 7.94 -1.63 11.13
N ARG A 107 7.18 -2.47 10.43
CA ARG A 107 6.60 -2.10 9.14
C ARG A 107 5.35 -1.23 9.35
N LYS A 108 4.54 -1.52 10.38
CA LYS A 108 3.33 -0.74 10.72
C LYS A 108 3.66 0.72 11.03
N ARG A 109 4.69 0.97 11.84
CA ARG A 109 5.07 2.34 12.25
C ARG A 109 5.59 3.15 11.06
N ALA A 110 6.41 2.54 10.20
CA ALA A 110 6.89 3.16 8.98
C ALA A 110 5.72 3.58 8.08
N MET A 111 4.71 2.71 7.90
CA MET A 111 3.51 3.03 7.13
C MET A 111 2.69 4.18 7.73
N MET A 112 2.53 4.24 9.06
CA MET A 112 1.78 5.34 9.68
C MET A 112 2.45 6.70 9.46
N VAL A 113 3.77 6.77 9.65
CA VAL A 113 4.55 7.99 9.42
C VAL A 113 4.48 8.40 7.95
N GLY A 114 4.66 7.43 7.05
CA GLY A 114 4.53 7.64 5.61
C GLY A 114 3.15 8.18 5.23
N SER A 115 2.08 7.49 5.64
CA SER A 115 0.70 7.89 5.31
C SER A 115 0.38 9.30 5.83
N PHE A 116 0.73 9.62 7.08
CA PHE A 116 0.51 10.95 7.64
C PHE A 116 1.24 12.03 6.85
N ALA A 117 2.53 11.81 6.53
CA ALA A 117 3.32 12.74 5.75
C ALA A 117 2.76 12.91 4.32
N CYS A 118 2.37 11.82 3.64
CA CYS A 118 1.75 11.89 2.32
C CYS A 118 0.47 12.74 2.32
N VAL A 119 -0.38 12.65 3.35
CA VAL A 119 -1.57 13.51 3.48
C VAL A 119 -1.16 14.99 3.61
N ALA A 120 -0.22 15.29 4.51
CA ALA A 120 0.23 16.66 4.74
C ALA A 120 0.84 17.29 3.48
N PHE A 121 1.70 16.55 2.77
CA PHE A 121 2.35 17.06 1.56
C PHE A 121 1.42 17.06 0.34
N ALA A 122 0.39 16.22 0.29
CA ALA A 122 -0.66 16.31 -0.73
C ALA A 122 -1.49 17.60 -0.55
N ILE A 123 -1.81 17.98 0.69
CA ILE A 123 -2.46 19.27 0.99
C ILE A 123 -1.54 20.43 0.59
N MET A 124 -0.25 20.36 0.94
CA MET A 124 0.73 21.38 0.55
C MET A 124 0.83 21.51 -0.97
N GLN A 125 0.77 20.40 -1.72
CA GLN A 125 0.76 20.39 -3.18
C GLN A 125 -0.50 21.06 -3.74
N ALA A 126 -1.67 20.76 -3.18
CA ALA A 126 -2.92 21.35 -3.65
C ALA A 126 -3.04 22.86 -3.37
N VAL A 127 -2.42 23.34 -2.30
CA VAL A 127 -2.46 24.77 -1.92
C VAL A 127 -1.30 25.56 -2.55
N SER A 128 -0.39 24.89 -3.27
CA SER A 128 0.78 25.56 -3.86
C SER A 128 0.39 26.71 -4.77
N GLN A 129 1.03 27.86 -4.58
CA GLN A 129 0.82 29.05 -5.40
C GLN A 129 1.89 29.25 -6.46
N ASN A 130 3.08 28.66 -6.24
CA ASN A 130 4.24 28.76 -7.11
C ASN A 130 4.68 27.37 -7.57
N LEU A 131 5.30 27.30 -8.76
CA LEU A 131 5.82 26.05 -9.33
C LEU A 131 6.89 25.42 -8.44
N GLU A 132 7.73 26.22 -7.81
CA GLU A 132 8.79 25.75 -6.89
C GLU A 132 8.21 25.02 -5.69
N THR A 133 7.15 25.57 -5.06
CA THR A 133 6.46 24.92 -3.94
C THR A 133 5.80 23.62 -4.39
N PHE A 134 5.23 23.60 -5.60
CA PHE A 134 4.65 22.39 -6.18
C PHE A 134 5.72 21.31 -6.38
N ILE A 135 6.88 21.64 -6.96
CA ILE A 135 8.01 20.72 -7.17
C ILE A 135 8.57 20.23 -5.83
N ALA A 136 8.77 21.13 -4.86
CA ALA A 136 9.26 20.78 -3.53
C ALA A 136 8.29 19.85 -2.80
N SER A 137 6.99 20.14 -2.83
CA SER A 137 5.96 19.25 -2.27
C SER A 137 6.02 17.87 -2.90
N ARG A 138 6.27 17.79 -4.21
CA ARG A 138 6.30 16.54 -4.95
C ARG A 138 7.56 15.72 -4.68
N ALA A 139 8.70 16.37 -4.48
CA ALA A 139 9.94 15.73 -4.04
C ALA A 139 9.74 15.05 -2.67
N ILE A 140 9.18 15.79 -1.72
CA ILE A 140 8.95 15.31 -0.35
C ILE A 140 7.86 14.24 -0.33
N LEU A 141 6.79 14.41 -1.11
CA LEU A 141 5.75 13.40 -1.27
C LEU A 141 6.34 12.10 -1.84
N GLY A 142 7.20 12.18 -2.86
CA GLY A 142 7.94 11.03 -3.39
C GLY A 142 8.78 10.32 -2.31
N PHE A 143 9.47 11.09 -1.46
CA PHE A 143 10.24 10.54 -0.35
C PHE A 143 9.35 9.73 0.63
N PHE A 144 8.23 10.30 1.08
CA PHE A 144 7.34 9.62 2.02
C PHE A 144 6.52 8.50 1.39
N THR A 145 6.23 8.56 0.09
CA THR A 145 5.54 7.46 -0.60
C THR A 145 6.33 6.16 -0.55
N SER A 146 7.68 6.19 -0.49
CA SER A 146 8.49 4.99 -0.28
C SER A 146 8.21 4.30 1.07
N PHE A 147 7.84 5.06 2.11
CA PHE A 147 7.45 4.53 3.43
C PHE A 147 6.11 3.80 3.41
N LEU A 148 5.31 3.96 2.36
CA LEU A 148 4.12 3.14 2.11
C LEU A 148 4.46 1.99 1.16
N ALA A 149 5.16 2.29 0.06
CA ALA A 149 5.39 1.37 -1.05
C ALA A 149 6.22 0.13 -0.67
N GLN A 150 7.23 0.30 0.19
CA GLN A 150 8.13 -0.79 0.55
C GLN A 150 7.53 -1.74 1.61
N PRO A 151 7.03 -1.26 2.77
CA PRO A 151 6.52 -2.16 3.81
C PRO A 151 5.20 -2.84 3.47
N SER A 152 4.35 -2.26 2.61
CA SER A 152 3.04 -2.84 2.27
C SER A 152 3.09 -4.25 1.66
N PRO A 153 3.84 -4.51 0.57
CA PRO A 153 3.93 -5.86 0.00
C PRO A 153 4.62 -6.83 0.96
N ILE A 154 5.60 -6.36 1.75
CA ILE A 154 6.28 -7.16 2.77
C ILE A 154 5.26 -7.64 3.82
N LEU A 155 4.46 -6.72 4.37
CA LEU A 155 3.40 -7.04 5.33
C LEU A 155 2.37 -7.98 4.74
N ILE A 156 1.95 -7.78 3.49
CA ILE A 156 1.05 -8.72 2.81
C ILE A 156 1.67 -10.12 2.76
N THR A 157 2.94 -10.24 2.39
CA THR A 157 3.58 -11.56 2.28
C THR A 157 3.86 -12.23 3.63
N GLU A 158 4.04 -11.46 4.71
CA GLU A 158 4.37 -11.96 6.05
C GLU A 158 3.10 -12.26 6.88
N LEU A 159 1.97 -11.59 6.59
CA LEU A 159 0.69 -11.81 7.27
C LEU A 159 -0.29 -12.67 6.48
N ALA A 160 -0.15 -12.78 5.15
CA ALA A 160 -1.09 -13.56 4.35
C ALA A 160 -1.13 -15.02 4.78
N TYR A 161 -2.32 -15.60 4.72
CA TYR A 161 -2.47 -17.04 4.83
C TYR A 161 -1.72 -17.73 3.66
N PRO A 162 -1.00 -18.84 3.87
CA PRO A 162 -0.06 -19.37 2.89
C PRO A 162 -0.65 -19.60 1.49
N THR A 163 -1.89 -20.13 1.41
CA THR A 163 -2.59 -20.36 0.14
C THR A 163 -3.13 -19.09 -0.54
N HIS A 164 -3.31 -17.99 0.21
CA HIS A 164 -3.82 -16.72 -0.30
C HIS A 164 -2.72 -15.73 -0.70
N ARG A 165 -1.49 -15.94 -0.22
CA ARG A 165 -0.35 -15.04 -0.41
C ARG A 165 -0.13 -14.64 -1.88
N GLY A 166 -0.18 -15.61 -2.80
CA GLY A 166 -0.01 -15.35 -4.23
C GLY A 166 -1.11 -14.45 -4.80
N LYS A 167 -2.38 -14.71 -4.44
CA LYS A 167 -3.53 -13.92 -4.89
C LYS A 167 -3.49 -12.49 -4.36
N LEU A 168 -3.13 -12.31 -3.10
CA LEU A 168 -3.02 -10.98 -2.48
C LEU A 168 -1.86 -10.16 -3.06
N THR A 169 -0.75 -10.81 -3.37
CA THR A 169 0.40 -10.15 -4.02
C THR A 169 0.05 -9.73 -5.45
N ALA A 170 -0.69 -10.57 -6.19
CA ALA A 170 -1.20 -10.20 -7.51
C ALA A 170 -2.17 -9.01 -7.40
N LEU A 171 -3.08 -9.05 -6.42
CA LEU A 171 -4.03 -7.96 -6.16
C LEU A 171 -3.31 -6.65 -5.83
N TYR A 172 -2.20 -6.68 -5.09
CA TYR A 172 -1.38 -5.51 -4.81
C TYR A 172 -0.90 -4.83 -6.10
N ASN A 173 -0.42 -5.60 -7.07
CA ASN A 173 -0.03 -5.04 -8.37
C ASN A 173 -1.23 -4.53 -9.17
N THR A 174 -2.38 -5.20 -9.11
CA THR A 174 -3.61 -4.72 -9.77
C THR A 174 -4.13 -3.42 -9.17
N SER A 175 -4.01 -3.25 -7.84
CA SER A 175 -4.44 -2.03 -7.14
C SER A 175 -3.72 -0.78 -7.63
N PHE A 176 -2.49 -0.90 -8.12
CA PHE A 176 -1.77 0.20 -8.78
C PHE A 176 -2.58 0.76 -9.96
N TYR A 177 -3.00 -0.10 -10.89
CA TYR A 177 -3.79 0.32 -12.05
C TYR A 177 -5.17 0.84 -11.66
N LEU A 178 -5.80 0.25 -10.65
CA LEU A 178 -7.08 0.75 -10.13
C LEU A 178 -6.96 2.18 -9.62
N GLY A 179 -5.90 2.48 -8.83
CA GLY A 179 -5.60 3.85 -8.39
C GLY A 179 -5.37 4.81 -9.54
N GLY A 180 -4.67 4.36 -10.57
CA GLY A 180 -4.46 5.14 -11.79
C GLY A 180 -5.75 5.44 -12.57
N ILE A 181 -6.70 4.49 -12.62
CA ILE A 181 -8.02 4.68 -13.23
C ILE A 181 -8.82 5.71 -12.43
N ILE A 182 -8.82 5.61 -11.10
CA ILE A 182 -9.52 6.59 -10.23
C ILE A 182 -8.95 7.98 -10.46
N ALA A 183 -7.62 8.13 -10.51
CA ALA A 183 -6.98 9.41 -10.84
C ALA A 183 -7.45 9.95 -12.18
N ALA A 184 -7.38 9.14 -13.26
CA ALA A 184 -7.78 9.57 -14.59
C ALA A 184 -9.24 10.04 -14.64
N TRP A 185 -10.16 9.32 -13.98
CA TRP A 185 -11.57 9.72 -13.88
C TRP A 185 -11.76 11.01 -13.09
N CYS A 186 -11.01 11.20 -12.01
CA CYS A 186 -11.06 12.43 -11.24
C CYS A 186 -10.57 13.62 -12.07
N THR A 187 -9.45 13.49 -12.78
CA THR A 187 -8.94 14.56 -13.64
C THR A 187 -9.87 14.83 -14.82
N PHE A 188 -10.51 13.80 -15.37
CA PHE A 188 -11.53 13.95 -16.42
C PHE A 188 -12.78 14.67 -15.90
N GLY A 189 -13.25 14.33 -14.70
CA GLY A 189 -14.39 15.00 -14.07
C GLY A 189 -14.12 16.47 -13.76
N THR A 190 -12.90 16.81 -13.36
CA THR A 190 -12.49 18.19 -13.05
C THR A 190 -12.02 18.98 -14.28
N PHE A 191 -11.88 18.33 -15.45
CA PHE A 191 -11.42 18.94 -16.69
C PHE A 191 -12.30 20.11 -17.15
N LYS A 192 -13.61 20.01 -16.93
CA LYS A 192 -14.59 21.03 -17.33
C LYS A 192 -14.64 22.25 -16.39
N LEU A 193 -13.85 22.27 -15.32
CA LEU A 193 -13.79 23.41 -14.41
C LEU A 193 -12.85 24.48 -14.98
N ASP A 194 -13.37 25.67 -15.23
CA ASP A 194 -12.57 26.80 -15.71
C ASP A 194 -11.70 27.46 -14.62
N THR A 195 -11.80 26.98 -13.38
CA THR A 195 -11.06 27.52 -12.24
C THR A 195 -9.82 26.69 -11.91
N THR A 196 -8.97 27.21 -11.02
CA THR A 196 -7.79 26.49 -10.49
C THR A 196 -8.16 25.21 -9.72
N TRP A 197 -9.43 25.03 -9.37
CA TRP A 197 -9.92 23.78 -8.76
C TRP A 197 -9.82 22.57 -9.68
N SER A 198 -9.70 22.76 -11.00
CA SER A 198 -9.50 21.69 -11.98
C SER A 198 -8.31 20.78 -11.63
N TRP A 199 -7.22 21.35 -11.12
CA TRP A 199 -6.02 20.61 -10.73
C TRP A 199 -5.84 20.46 -9.21
N ARG A 200 -6.43 21.36 -8.41
CA ARG A 200 -6.36 21.26 -6.94
C ARG A 200 -7.19 20.11 -6.39
N ILE A 201 -8.36 19.83 -6.96
CA ILE A 201 -9.21 18.72 -6.51
C ILE A 201 -8.51 17.36 -6.68
N PRO A 202 -7.97 17.01 -7.87
CA PRO A 202 -7.20 15.77 -8.02
C PRO A 202 -5.99 15.71 -7.06
N SER A 203 -5.29 16.84 -6.88
CA SER A 203 -4.15 16.93 -5.96
C SER A 203 -4.55 16.71 -4.49
N LEU A 204 -5.71 17.18 -4.05
CA LEU A 204 -6.24 16.91 -2.70
C LEU A 204 -6.66 15.45 -2.56
N LEU A 205 -7.33 14.90 -3.57
CA LEU A 205 -7.83 13.53 -3.54
C LEU A 205 -6.70 12.50 -3.52
N GLN A 206 -5.53 12.86 -4.05
CA GLN A 206 -4.29 12.11 -3.86
C GLN A 206 -4.03 11.76 -2.38
N GLY A 207 -4.31 12.69 -1.46
CA GLY A 207 -4.17 12.48 -0.01
C GLY A 207 -5.26 11.61 0.61
N ALA A 208 -6.40 11.40 -0.06
CA ALA A 208 -7.51 10.63 0.50
C ALA A 208 -7.19 9.14 0.68
N LEU A 209 -6.44 8.55 -0.27
CA LEU A 209 -6.02 7.14 -0.19
C LEU A 209 -5.05 6.91 0.99
N PRO A 210 -3.96 7.69 1.16
CA PRO A 210 -3.12 7.64 2.36
C PRO A 210 -3.88 7.93 3.67
N ALA A 211 -4.86 8.83 3.66
CA ALA A 211 -5.67 9.14 4.85
C ALA A 211 -6.52 7.93 5.27
N LEU A 212 -7.19 7.27 4.33
CA LEU A 212 -7.92 6.03 4.60
C LEU A 212 -6.99 4.93 5.11
N GLN A 213 -5.81 4.82 4.51
CA GLN A 213 -4.79 3.89 4.96
C GLN A 213 -4.32 4.19 6.39
N LEU A 214 -4.15 5.46 6.77
CA LEU A 214 -3.71 5.85 8.11
C LEU A 214 -4.68 5.32 9.20
N ILE A 215 -5.98 5.42 8.95
CA ILE A 215 -7.03 4.88 9.84
C ILE A 215 -6.95 3.35 9.88
N GLY A 216 -6.80 2.71 8.72
CA GLY A 216 -6.74 1.26 8.62
C GLY A 216 -5.50 0.65 9.28
N VAL A 217 -4.34 1.28 9.14
CA VAL A 217 -3.06 0.74 9.66
C VAL A 217 -3.10 0.58 11.18
N TYR A 218 -3.89 1.39 11.90
CA TYR A 218 -4.08 1.22 13.34
C TYR A 218 -4.59 -0.18 13.71
N PHE A 219 -5.48 -0.76 12.90
CA PHE A 219 -6.06 -2.09 13.10
C PHE A 219 -5.20 -3.24 12.57
N LEU A 220 -4.18 -2.93 11.77
CA LEU A 220 -3.28 -3.93 11.20
C LEU A 220 -2.34 -4.49 12.29
N PRO A 221 -2.17 -5.82 12.41
CA PRO A 221 -1.13 -6.40 13.24
C PRO A 221 0.26 -6.11 12.64
N GLU A 222 1.29 -6.10 13.48
CA GLU A 222 2.68 -6.01 13.00
C GLU A 222 3.11 -7.34 12.36
N SER A 223 4.15 -7.31 11.53
CA SER A 223 4.71 -8.51 10.93
C SER A 223 5.16 -9.53 11.99
N PRO A 224 4.66 -10.78 11.96
CA PRO A 224 5.11 -11.85 12.86
C PRO A 224 6.61 -12.13 12.69
N ARG A 225 7.12 -12.05 11.44
CA ARG A 225 8.52 -12.30 11.14
C ARG A 225 9.44 -11.25 11.76
N TRP A 226 9.03 -9.98 11.71
CA TRP A 226 9.75 -8.90 12.38
C TRP A 226 9.71 -9.03 13.91
N LEU A 227 8.57 -9.43 14.47
CA LEU A 227 8.43 -9.66 15.92
C LEU A 227 9.37 -10.77 16.41
N VAL A 228 9.46 -11.89 15.68
CA VAL A 228 10.41 -12.97 16.01
C VAL A 228 11.85 -12.50 15.93
N ALA A 229 12.22 -11.75 14.89
CA ALA A 229 13.57 -11.22 14.71
C ALA A 229 14.00 -10.27 15.85
N ASN A 230 13.05 -9.54 16.44
CA ASN A 230 13.28 -8.64 17.57
C ASN A 230 13.04 -9.27 18.95
N GLY A 231 12.99 -10.60 19.03
CA GLY A 231 12.84 -11.32 20.30
C GLY A 231 11.43 -11.29 20.91
N ARG A 232 10.44 -10.72 20.22
CA ARG A 232 9.03 -10.63 20.66
C ARG A 232 8.23 -11.84 20.20
N ARG A 233 8.71 -13.05 20.53
CA ARG A 233 8.14 -14.32 20.05
C ARG A 233 6.71 -14.55 20.52
N GLU A 234 6.37 -14.18 21.75
CA GLU A 234 5.01 -14.35 22.29
C GLU A 234 3.96 -13.55 21.51
N GLU A 235 4.30 -12.32 21.10
CA GLU A 235 3.40 -11.50 20.28
C GLU A 235 3.23 -12.08 18.88
N ALA A 236 4.32 -12.58 18.28
CA ALA A 236 4.27 -13.25 16.99
C ALA A 236 3.38 -14.51 17.06
N HIS A 237 3.54 -15.31 18.12
CA HIS A 237 2.74 -16.50 18.39
C HIS A 237 1.26 -16.14 18.54
N LYS A 238 0.93 -15.10 19.30
CA LYS A 238 -0.46 -14.64 19.47
C LYS A 238 -1.11 -14.22 18.15
N ILE A 239 -0.37 -13.49 17.30
CA ILE A 239 -0.86 -13.07 15.98
C ILE A 239 -1.10 -14.29 15.10
N LEU A 240 -0.15 -15.22 15.01
CA LEU A 240 -0.28 -16.42 14.17
C LEU A 240 -1.37 -17.37 14.69
N ALA A 241 -1.48 -17.57 16.01
CA ALA A 241 -2.58 -18.32 16.61
C ALA A 241 -3.95 -17.71 16.25
N THR A 242 -4.08 -16.38 16.36
CA THR A 242 -5.36 -15.69 16.10
C THR A 242 -5.77 -15.71 14.63
N TYR A 243 -4.83 -15.46 13.71
CA TYR A 243 -5.14 -15.23 12.30
C TYR A 243 -4.96 -16.48 11.42
N HIS A 244 -4.00 -17.35 11.75
CA HIS A 244 -3.67 -18.55 10.96
C HIS A 244 -4.23 -19.84 11.55
N ALA A 245 -4.38 -19.93 12.88
CA ALA A 245 -4.90 -21.13 13.56
C ALA A 245 -6.27 -20.94 14.22
N GLY A 246 -6.97 -19.83 13.96
CA GLY A 246 -8.33 -19.60 14.46
C GLY A 246 -8.46 -19.55 15.99
N GLY A 247 -7.36 -19.31 16.71
CA GLY A 247 -7.28 -19.32 18.17
C GLY A 247 -6.60 -20.57 18.75
N ASP A 248 -6.25 -21.56 17.93
CA ASP A 248 -5.50 -22.74 18.39
C ASP A 248 -4.00 -22.42 18.53
N ALA A 249 -3.57 -22.25 19.78
CA ALA A 249 -2.19 -21.98 20.16
C ALA A 249 -1.26 -23.19 19.96
N ASP A 250 -1.80 -24.41 19.82
CA ASP A 250 -1.02 -25.64 19.71
C ASP A 250 -0.86 -26.14 18.28
N SER A 251 -1.47 -25.45 17.31
CA SER A 251 -1.40 -25.80 15.90
C SER A 251 0.06 -25.82 15.41
N PRO A 252 0.46 -26.85 14.66
CA PRO A 252 1.82 -26.95 14.10
C PRO A 252 2.16 -25.80 13.13
N LEU A 253 1.19 -25.00 12.69
CA LEU A 253 1.42 -23.75 11.95
C LEU A 253 1.98 -22.60 12.80
N VAL A 254 1.88 -22.70 14.13
CA VAL A 254 2.24 -21.65 15.09
C VAL A 254 3.49 -22.01 15.92
N LYS A 255 3.98 -23.24 15.81
CA LYS A 255 5.18 -23.73 16.51
C LYS A 255 6.43 -23.42 15.67
N PHE A 256 7.30 -22.54 16.16
CA PHE A 256 8.61 -22.17 15.58
C PHE A 256 9.70 -22.05 16.65
#